data_AF-A0A4S2TCX6-F1
#
_entry.id   AF-A0A4S2TCX6-F1
#
_cell.length_a   1.000
_cell.length_b   1.000
_cell.length_c   1.000
_cell.angle_alpha   90.00
_cell.angle_beta   90.00
_cell.angle_gamma   90.00
#
_symmetry.space_group_name_H-M   'P 1'
#
loop_
_entity.id
_entity.type
_entity.pdbx_description
1 polymer ?
#
loop_
_entity_poly.entity_id
_entity_poly.type
_entity_poly.pdbx_seq_one_letter_code
_entity_poly.pdbx_strand_id
1 'polypeptide(L)'
;MLATTSAGAVQNEPSPPASSLAPSVAPHPGAVPEDERDALLGQKWKSSQDVAWTTSSDANGFHLLTAAGSGGYAWKNLATLAEPGFDADSWIGNACVTGTGRYAVVVYAPRTFTNKPELTSILHGWRERVRLGGVPVMSSAGRGWAIA
;
A
#
# COMPACT_ATOMS: atom_id res chain seq x y z
N MET A 1 64.18 4.55 13.69
CA MET A 1 63.28 5.26 14.62
C MET A 1 61.86 4.76 14.36
N LEU A 2 61.31 3.93 15.25
CA LEU A 2 59.96 3.38 15.15
C LEU A 2 59.07 4.17 16.12
N ALA A 3 58.07 4.89 15.59
CA ALA A 3 57.11 5.63 16.40
C ALA A 3 55.91 4.73 16.69
N THR A 4 55.73 4.35 17.95
CA THR A 4 54.52 3.72 18.48
C THR A 4 53.42 4.77 18.59
N THR A 5 52.28 4.54 17.95
CA THR A 5 51.07 5.37 18.14
C THR A 5 50.14 4.64 19.10
N SER A 6 49.86 5.26 20.24
CA SER A 6 48.92 4.74 21.26
C SER A 6 47.50 5.13 20.89
N ALA A 7 46.56 4.18 20.90
CA ALA A 7 45.14 4.45 20.68
C ALA A 7 44.52 5.00 21.97
N GLY A 8 44.05 6.25 21.94
CA GLY A 8 43.30 6.87 23.04
C GLY A 8 41.87 6.31 23.11
N ALA A 9 41.44 5.87 24.30
CA ALA A 9 40.08 5.46 24.57
C ALA A 9 39.14 6.67 24.57
N VAL A 10 38.10 6.63 23.72
CA VAL A 10 37.03 7.63 23.70
C VAL A 10 36.13 7.39 24.92
N GLN A 11 36.04 8.37 25.80
CA GLN A 11 35.12 8.34 26.94
C GLN A 11 33.70 8.64 26.43
N ASN A 12 32.74 7.76 26.75
CA ASN A 12 31.32 7.98 26.46
C ASN A 12 30.76 9.08 27.37
N GLU A 13 30.55 10.27 26.82
CA GLU A 13 29.77 11.32 27.46
C GLU A 13 28.26 11.02 27.31
N PRO A 14 27.43 11.16 28.36
CA PRO A 14 26.00 10.90 28.26
C PRO A 14 25.34 11.93 27.32
N SER A 15 24.67 11.45 26.28
CA SER A 15 23.89 12.33 25.41
C SER A 15 22.77 13.03 26.20
N PRO A 16 22.57 14.35 26.02
CA PRO A 16 21.44 15.05 26.62
C PRO A 16 20.12 14.42 26.15
N PRO A 17 19.07 14.41 26.98
CA PRO A 17 17.80 13.79 26.64
C PRO A 17 17.24 14.42 25.37
N ALA A 18 16.98 13.59 24.37
CA ALA A 18 16.32 14.00 23.14
C ALA A 18 14.99 14.65 23.50
N SER A 19 14.87 15.95 23.22
CA SER A 19 13.61 16.67 23.36
C SER A 19 12.63 16.04 22.38
N SER A 20 11.69 15.25 22.90
CA SER A 20 10.63 14.62 22.11
C SER A 20 9.63 15.69 21.70
N LEU A 21 9.92 16.39 20.60
CA LEU A 21 8.87 17.01 19.80
C LEU A 21 8.23 15.88 19.01
N ALA A 22 7.25 15.21 19.62
CA ALA A 22 6.35 14.35 18.84
C ALA A 22 5.76 15.21 17.72
N PRO A 23 5.91 14.84 16.44
CA PRO A 23 5.23 15.56 15.38
C PRO A 23 3.72 15.43 15.63
N SER A 24 3.06 16.56 15.87
CA SER A 24 1.61 16.65 15.79
C SER A 24 1.25 16.42 14.33
N VAL A 25 1.04 15.16 13.95
CA VAL A 25 0.46 14.81 12.66
C VAL A 25 -0.98 15.30 12.73
N ALA A 26 -1.22 16.53 12.27
CA ALA A 26 -2.57 16.94 11.93
C ALA A 26 -3.14 15.86 11.02
N PRO A 27 -4.37 15.37 11.27
CA PRO A 27 -4.96 14.36 10.42
C PRO A 27 -4.98 14.90 8.99
N HIS A 28 -4.19 14.27 8.12
CA HIS A 28 -4.23 14.60 6.70
C HIS A 28 -5.63 14.23 6.23
N PRO A 29 -6.38 15.16 5.62
CA PRO A 29 -7.69 14.84 5.10
C PRO A 29 -7.55 13.67 4.12
N GLY A 30 -8.19 12.54 4.42
CA GLY A 30 -8.23 11.38 3.50
C GLY A 30 -9.05 11.63 2.23
N ALA A 31 -9.46 12.88 2.01
CA ALA A 31 -10.29 13.41 0.93
C ALA A 31 -10.05 14.93 0.82
N VAL A 32 -10.41 15.53 -0.32
CA VAL A 32 -10.48 17.00 -0.44
C VAL A 32 -11.58 17.56 0.47
N PRO A 33 -11.30 18.55 1.35
CA PRO A 33 -12.29 19.20 2.22
C PRO A 33 -13.48 19.74 1.44
N GLU A 34 -14.70 19.58 1.94
CA GLU A 34 -15.92 19.85 1.16
C GLU A 34 -16.01 21.30 0.66
N ASP A 35 -15.59 22.24 1.49
CA ASP A 35 -15.54 23.69 1.25
C ASP A 35 -14.47 24.10 0.22
N GLU A 36 -13.47 23.24 -0.02
CA GLU A 36 -12.42 23.48 -1.02
C GLU A 36 -12.70 22.80 -2.37
N ARG A 37 -13.67 21.87 -2.45
CA ARG A 37 -13.88 21.01 -3.63
C ARG A 37 -14.21 21.79 -4.89
N ASP A 38 -15.05 22.82 -4.81
CA ASP A 38 -15.42 23.60 -6.00
C ASP A 38 -14.21 24.33 -6.58
N ALA A 39 -13.27 24.76 -5.74
CA ALA A 39 -12.04 25.44 -6.15
C ALA A 39 -10.98 24.48 -6.70
N LEU A 40 -10.79 23.32 -6.04
CA LEU A 40 -9.72 22.37 -6.37
C LEU A 40 -10.12 21.33 -7.43
N LEU A 41 -11.37 20.87 -7.41
CA LEU A 41 -11.90 19.82 -8.31
C LEU A 41 -12.77 20.40 -9.43
N GLY A 42 -13.12 21.68 -9.33
CA GLY A 42 -14.00 22.37 -10.26
C GLY A 42 -15.48 22.12 -10.00
N GLN A 43 -16.32 23.02 -10.50
CA GLN A 43 -17.77 23.09 -10.24
C GLN A 43 -18.58 21.81 -10.61
N LYS A 44 -18.00 20.90 -11.40
CA LYS A 44 -18.65 19.68 -11.87
C LYS A 44 -18.20 18.41 -11.12
N TRP A 45 -17.47 18.55 -10.01
CA TRP A 45 -16.94 17.39 -9.28
C TRP A 45 -18.05 16.41 -8.85
N LYS A 46 -19.22 16.92 -8.44
CA LYS A 46 -20.38 16.10 -8.02
C LYS A 46 -20.87 15.13 -9.11
N SER A 47 -20.65 15.45 -10.39
CA SER A 47 -21.01 14.58 -11.52
C SER A 47 -19.83 13.82 -12.12
N SER A 48 -18.63 13.95 -11.55
CA SER A 48 -17.45 13.22 -12.02
C SER A 48 -17.66 11.71 -11.90
N GLN A 49 -17.27 11.00 -12.96
CA GLN A 49 -17.22 9.54 -12.99
C GLN A 49 -15.80 9.02 -12.73
N ASP A 50 -14.87 9.92 -12.40
CA ASP A 50 -13.47 9.56 -12.18
C ASP A 50 -13.33 8.75 -10.90
N VAL A 51 -12.50 7.72 -10.97
CA VAL A 51 -12.14 6.88 -9.83
C VAL A 51 -10.63 6.77 -9.81
N ALA A 52 -10.01 7.31 -8.76
CA ALA A 52 -8.62 7.03 -8.44
C ALA A 52 -8.52 5.67 -7.75
N TRP A 53 -7.42 4.95 -7.98
CA TRP A 53 -7.12 3.70 -7.31
C TRP A 53 -5.67 3.70 -6.82
N THR A 54 -5.42 2.98 -5.74
CA THR A 54 -4.08 2.71 -5.23
C THR A 54 -4.09 1.41 -4.44
N THR A 55 -2.92 0.94 -4.03
CA THR A 55 -2.76 -0.23 -3.17
C THR A 55 -1.99 0.13 -1.92
N SER A 56 -2.35 -0.52 -0.81
CA SER A 56 -1.54 -0.57 0.39
C SER A 56 -1.44 -2.01 0.86
N SER A 57 -0.58 -2.30 1.83
CA SER A 57 -0.52 -3.62 2.44
C SER A 57 -0.09 -3.54 3.88
N ASP A 58 -0.57 -4.50 4.66
CA ASP A 58 -0.16 -4.75 6.03
C ASP A 58 -0.22 -6.26 6.32
N ALA A 59 -0.16 -6.67 7.59
CA ALA A 59 -0.21 -8.09 7.98
C ALA A 59 -1.57 -8.75 7.65
N ASN A 60 -2.65 -7.97 7.57
CA ASN A 60 -4.01 -8.46 7.32
C ASN A 60 -4.29 -8.69 5.84
N GLY A 61 -3.50 -8.11 4.93
CA GLY A 61 -3.66 -8.36 3.50
C GLY A 61 -3.01 -7.35 2.57
N PHE A 62 -3.16 -7.62 1.28
CA PHE A 62 -2.93 -6.66 0.21
C PHE A 62 -4.25 -5.93 -0.08
N HIS A 63 -4.27 -4.62 0.11
CA HIS A 63 -5.47 -3.81 0.02
C HIS A 63 -5.52 -3.08 -1.32
N LEU A 64 -6.68 -3.15 -1.99
CA LEU A 64 -6.99 -2.30 -3.13
C LEU A 64 -7.92 -1.20 -2.64
N LEU A 65 -7.54 0.05 -2.86
CA LEU A 65 -8.29 1.23 -2.44
C LEU A 65 -8.81 1.99 -3.66
N THR A 66 -9.99 2.60 -3.50
CA THR A 66 -10.57 3.49 -4.51
C THR A 66 -11.06 4.80 -3.90
N ALA A 67 -11.10 5.83 -4.72
CA ALA A 67 -11.55 7.17 -4.34
C ALA A 67 -12.30 7.80 -5.51
N ALA A 68 -13.60 8.07 -5.34
CA ALA A 68 -14.44 8.65 -6.38
C ALA A 68 -14.33 10.18 -6.41
N GLY A 69 -14.22 10.77 -7.61
CA GLY A 69 -14.16 12.22 -7.80
C GLY A 69 -15.41 12.94 -7.27
N SER A 70 -16.58 12.34 -7.47
CA SER A 70 -17.87 12.81 -6.92
C SER A 70 -17.99 12.70 -5.39
N GLY A 71 -17.02 12.09 -4.73
CA GLY A 71 -16.89 12.06 -3.26
C GLY A 71 -15.67 12.85 -2.76
N GLY A 72 -15.09 13.72 -3.57
CA GLY A 72 -13.89 14.49 -3.21
C GLY A 72 -12.63 13.64 -3.08
N TYR A 73 -12.55 12.52 -3.79
CA TYR A 73 -11.45 11.56 -3.70
C TYR A 73 -11.21 11.01 -2.28
N ALA A 74 -12.28 10.77 -1.52
CA ALA A 74 -12.18 10.08 -0.24
C ALA A 74 -11.80 8.59 -0.43
N TRP A 75 -10.65 8.18 0.14
CA TRP A 75 -10.18 6.80 0.04
C TRP A 75 -11.06 5.82 0.80
N LYS A 76 -11.38 4.69 0.16
CA LYS A 76 -12.10 3.56 0.75
C LYS A 76 -11.40 2.25 0.36
N ASN A 77 -11.33 1.32 1.31
CA ASN A 77 -10.90 -0.05 1.04
C ASN A 77 -11.96 -0.72 0.15
N LEU A 78 -11.57 -1.12 -1.05
CA LEU A 78 -12.43 -1.84 -1.99
C LEU A 78 -12.33 -3.35 -1.75
N ALA A 79 -11.12 -3.85 -1.55
CA ALA A 79 -10.86 -5.27 -1.30
C ALA A 79 -9.62 -5.44 -0.43
N THR A 80 -9.61 -6.50 0.37
CA THR A 80 -8.45 -6.96 1.12
C THR A 80 -8.19 -8.41 0.74
N LEU A 81 -7.00 -8.66 0.20
CA LEU A 81 -6.61 -9.93 -0.39
C LEU A 81 -5.60 -10.61 0.53
N ALA A 82 -5.97 -11.77 1.03
CA ALA A 82 -5.14 -12.63 1.86
C ALA A 82 -5.62 -14.08 1.67
N GLU A 83 -4.73 -15.02 1.94
CA GLU A 83 -5.00 -16.44 1.70
C GLU A 83 -5.11 -17.20 3.01
N PRO A 84 -6.19 -17.99 3.19
CA PRO A 84 -6.35 -18.83 4.36
C PRO A 84 -5.14 -19.76 4.57
N GLY A 85 -4.66 -19.85 5.80
CA GLY A 85 -3.53 -20.70 6.16
C GLY A 85 -2.16 -20.08 5.93
N PHE A 86 -2.09 -18.79 5.56
CA PHE A 86 -0.84 -18.05 5.45
C PHE A 86 -0.86 -16.84 6.39
N ASP A 87 -0.01 -16.88 7.41
CA ASP A 87 0.32 -15.71 8.21
C ASP A 87 1.45 -14.93 7.52
N ALA A 88 1.36 -13.59 7.58
CA ALA A 88 2.37 -12.71 7.02
C ALA A 88 2.60 -11.52 7.94
N ASP A 89 3.85 -11.05 8.04
CA ASP A 89 4.17 -9.75 8.62
C ASP A 89 3.70 -8.59 7.73
N SER A 90 3.65 -8.83 6.42
CA SER A 90 3.08 -7.96 5.41
C SER A 90 2.79 -8.75 4.13
N TRP A 91 1.80 -8.30 3.37
CA TRP A 91 1.56 -8.77 2.01
C TRP A 91 2.22 -7.86 0.96
N ILE A 92 2.57 -8.42 -0.19
CA ILE A 92 3.12 -7.69 -1.33
C ILE A 92 2.35 -8.05 -2.60
N GLY A 93 2.40 -7.18 -3.61
CA GLY A 93 1.68 -7.43 -4.84
C GLY A 93 1.74 -6.28 -5.84
N ASN A 94 1.14 -6.53 -7.01
CA ASN A 94 0.96 -5.56 -8.07
C ASN A 94 -0.50 -5.58 -8.52
N ALA A 95 -1.03 -4.42 -8.91
CA ALA A 95 -2.37 -4.30 -9.48
C ALA A 95 -2.31 -3.55 -10.81
N CYS A 96 -3.12 -3.99 -11.77
CA CYS A 96 -3.28 -3.31 -13.06
C CYS A 96 -4.76 -3.21 -13.41
N VAL A 97 -5.20 -2.02 -13.83
CA VAL A 97 -6.57 -1.80 -14.30
C VAL A 97 -6.70 -2.25 -15.74
N THR A 98 -7.77 -2.98 -16.04
CA THR A 98 -8.11 -3.42 -17.39
C THR A 98 -8.51 -2.25 -18.28
N GLY A 99 -8.38 -2.37 -19.60
CA GLY A 99 -8.65 -1.27 -20.54
C GLY A 99 -10.06 -0.65 -20.47
N THR A 100 -11.04 -1.35 -19.88
CA THR A 100 -12.40 -0.80 -19.67
C THR A 100 -12.54 0.01 -18.37
N GLY A 101 -11.53 0.03 -17.50
CA GLY A 101 -11.62 0.65 -16.17
C GLY A 101 -12.48 -0.12 -15.16
N ARG A 102 -13.14 -1.21 -15.58
CA ARG A 102 -14.13 -1.92 -14.73
C ARG A 102 -13.54 -2.90 -13.74
N TYR A 103 -12.32 -3.36 -13.98
CA TYR A 103 -11.66 -4.38 -13.17
C TYR A 103 -10.19 -4.04 -12.96
N ALA A 104 -9.68 -4.36 -11.78
CA ALA A 104 -8.27 -4.54 -11.52
C ALA A 104 -7.93 -6.04 -11.53
N VAL A 105 -6.81 -6.39 -12.14
CA VAL A 105 -6.16 -7.70 -11.95
C VAL A 105 -5.06 -7.50 -10.94
N VAL A 106 -5.11 -8.26 -9.85
CA VAL A 106 -4.19 -8.14 -8.72
C VAL A 106 -3.43 -9.45 -8.58
N VAL A 107 -2.12 -9.35 -8.37
CA VAL A 107 -1.26 -10.48 -7.99
C VAL A 107 -0.63 -10.18 -6.64
N TYR A 108 -0.69 -11.12 -5.69
CA TYR A 108 -0.22 -10.90 -4.33
C TYR A 108 0.31 -12.17 -3.66
N ALA A 109 1.12 -12.01 -2.62
CA ALA A 109 1.62 -13.08 -1.75
C ALA A 109 2.18 -12.50 -0.42
N PRO A 110 2.47 -13.36 0.58
CA PRO A 110 3.24 -12.95 1.74
C PRO A 110 4.62 -12.40 1.35
N ARG A 111 5.07 -11.33 2.02
CA ARG A 111 6.40 -10.73 1.80
C ARG A 111 7.54 -11.74 1.98
N THR A 112 7.34 -12.76 2.80
CA THR A 112 8.32 -13.83 3.05
C THR A 112 8.71 -14.63 1.81
N PHE A 113 7.98 -14.49 0.70
CA PHE A 113 8.26 -15.12 -0.59
C PHE A 113 9.29 -14.34 -1.42
N THR A 114 9.51 -13.07 -1.14
CA THR A 114 10.46 -12.22 -1.88
C THR A 114 11.86 -12.82 -1.88
N ASN A 115 12.50 -12.86 -3.06
CA ASN A 115 13.85 -13.40 -3.29
C ASN A 115 14.04 -14.89 -2.93
N LYS A 116 12.96 -15.66 -2.78
CA LYS A 116 13.02 -17.10 -2.51
C LYS A 116 12.43 -17.90 -3.69
N PRO A 117 13.25 -18.22 -4.70
CA PRO A 117 12.78 -18.90 -5.91
C PRO A 117 12.08 -20.23 -5.61
N GLU A 118 12.48 -20.95 -4.57
CA GLU A 118 11.82 -22.17 -4.11
C GLU A 118 10.37 -21.95 -3.67
N LEU A 119 10.04 -20.80 -3.07
CA LEU A 119 8.66 -20.47 -2.69
C LEU A 119 7.88 -19.93 -3.89
N THR A 120 8.47 -19.05 -4.69
CA THR A 120 7.78 -18.43 -5.83
C THR A 120 7.57 -19.38 -7.01
N SER A 121 8.43 -20.40 -7.18
CA SER A 121 8.29 -21.43 -8.23
C SER A 121 7.33 -22.58 -7.87
N ILE A 122 7.19 -22.90 -6.57
CA ILE A 122 6.34 -24.02 -6.11
C ILE A 122 4.96 -23.51 -5.67
N LEU A 123 4.90 -22.45 -4.86
CA LEU A 123 3.65 -21.95 -4.31
C LEU A 123 2.96 -20.97 -5.28
N HIS A 124 3.78 -20.23 -6.03
CA HIS A 124 3.36 -19.07 -6.83
C HIS A 124 2.67 -17.99 -5.96
N GLY A 125 2.36 -16.85 -6.56
CA GLY A 125 1.45 -15.88 -5.97
C GLY A 125 0.01 -16.23 -6.33
N TRP A 126 -0.93 -15.49 -5.74
CA TRP A 126 -2.34 -15.57 -6.07
C TRP A 126 -2.73 -14.47 -7.02
N ARG A 127 -3.75 -14.72 -7.84
CA ARG A 127 -4.27 -13.76 -8.80
C ARG A 127 -5.77 -13.63 -8.64
N GLU A 128 -6.20 -12.41 -8.38
CA GLU A 128 -7.61 -12.07 -8.21
C GLU A 128 -8.02 -11.01 -9.23
N ARG A 129 -9.25 -11.12 -9.72
CA ARG A 129 -9.90 -10.06 -10.50
C ARG A 129 -10.90 -9.36 -9.58
N VAL A 130 -10.71 -8.06 -9.40
CA VAL A 130 -11.54 -7.22 -8.52
C VAL A 130 -12.30 -6.20 -9.37
N ARG A 131 -13.63 -6.12 -9.20
CA ARG A 131 -14.44 -5.10 -9.87
C ARG A 131 -14.23 -3.72 -9.23
N LEU A 132 -13.91 -2.71 -10.04
CA LEU A 132 -13.81 -1.31 -9.62
C LEU A 132 -15.20 -0.66 -9.69
N GLY A 133 -15.77 -0.36 -8.51
CA GLY A 133 -17.08 0.29 -8.37
C GLY A 133 -18.27 -0.69 -8.24
N GLY A 134 -19.30 -0.24 -7.51
CA GLY A 134 -20.44 -1.07 -7.11
C GLY A 134 -20.12 -1.98 -5.92
N VAL A 135 -20.88 -3.05 -5.74
CA VAL A 135 -20.58 -4.07 -4.72
C VAL A 135 -19.27 -4.77 -5.10
N PRO A 136 -18.31 -4.93 -4.17
CA PRO A 136 -17.07 -5.65 -4.44
C PRO A 136 -17.41 -7.08 -4.87
N VAL A 137 -17.07 -7.42 -6.11
CA VAL A 137 -17.09 -8.81 -6.58
C VAL A 137 -15.65 -9.17 -6.90
N MET A 138 -15.16 -10.14 -6.13
CA MET A 138 -13.86 -10.76 -6.32
C MET A 138 -14.08 -12.14 -6.94
N SER A 139 -13.25 -12.48 -7.91
CA SER A 139 -13.26 -13.81 -8.51
C SER A 139 -11.84 -14.26 -8.71
N SER A 140 -11.55 -15.48 -8.23
CA SER A 140 -10.23 -16.05 -8.41
C SER A 140 -9.91 -16.24 -9.88
N ALA A 141 -8.75 -15.72 -10.26
CA ALA A 141 -8.18 -15.88 -11.58
C ALA A 141 -7.01 -16.90 -11.56
N GLY A 142 -6.85 -17.64 -10.46
CA GLY A 142 -5.86 -18.71 -10.30
C GLY A 142 -4.53 -18.22 -9.74
N ARG A 143 -3.43 -18.88 -10.13
CA ARG A 143 -2.07 -18.56 -9.68
C ARG A 143 -1.41 -17.44 -10.51
N GLY A 144 -0.45 -16.74 -9.91
CA GLY A 144 0.28 -15.61 -10.47
C GLY A 144 1.79 -15.76 -10.35
N TRP A 145 2.52 -15.45 -11.42
CA TRP A 145 3.99 -15.59 -11.51
C TRP A 145 4.76 -14.29 -11.28
N ALA A 146 4.09 -13.14 -11.36
CA ALA A 146 4.70 -11.81 -11.24
C ALA A 146 4.45 -11.23 -9.84
N ILE A 147 5.07 -11.86 -8.83
CA ILE A 147 5.17 -11.29 -7.48
C ILE A 147 6.43 -10.42 -7.46
N ALA A 148 6.36 -9.25 -6.83
CA ALA A 148 7.40 -8.21 -6.84
C ALA A 148 8.82 -8.72 -6.54
#